data_AF-A0A2N2E1F8-F1
#
_entry.id   AF-A0A2N2E1F8-F1
#
_cell.length_a   1.000
_cell.length_b   1.000
_cell.length_c   1.000
_cell.angle_alpha   90.00
_cell.angle_beta   90.00
_cell.angle_gamma   90.00
#
_symmetry.space_group_name_H-M   'P 1'
#
loop_
_entity.id
_entity.type
_entity.pdbx_description
1 polymer ?
#
loop_
_entity_poly.entity_id
_entity_poly.type
_entity_poly.pdbx_seq_one_letter_code
_entity_poly.pdbx_strand_id
1 'polypeptide(L)'
;MKENLEIELKCLLNKDQFECLLDKMDFSVPKTQINTYYDTPLNDLQKRHWMCRIREVNSKYEFTLKTPGDGGLNEFECSLEEHNIHDPVILDL
;
A
#
# COMPACT_ATOMS: atom_id res chain seq x y z
N MET A 1 10.22 0.60 -11.97
CA MET A 1 9.85 -0.44 -10.99
C MET A 1 10.79 -0.35 -9.81
N LYS A 2 10.30 -0.55 -8.60
CA LYS A 2 11.08 -0.58 -7.37
C LYS A 2 10.73 -1.85 -6.59
N GLU A 3 11.73 -2.45 -5.96
CA GLU A 3 11.59 -3.61 -5.08
C GLU A 3 12.23 -3.27 -3.74
N ASN A 4 11.52 -3.50 -2.65
CA ASN A 4 12.01 -3.25 -1.30
C ASN A 4 11.60 -4.39 -0.35
N LEU A 5 12.41 -4.65 0.67
CA LEU A 5 12.00 -5.42 1.84
C LEU A 5 11.40 -4.45 2.88
N GLU A 6 10.10 -4.51 3.09
CA GLU A 6 9.41 -3.70 4.10
C GLU A 6 9.46 -4.39 5.47
N ILE A 7 9.97 -3.66 6.47
CA ILE A 7 9.93 -4.03 7.89
C ILE A 7 9.14 -2.93 8.62
N GLU A 8 7.91 -3.25 9.02
CA GLU A 8 6.97 -2.27 9.59
C GLU A 8 6.46 -2.71 10.98
N LEU A 9 6.38 -1.74 11.91
CA LEU A 9 5.68 -1.87 13.19
C LEU A 9 4.45 -0.96 13.20
N LYS A 10 3.28 -1.55 13.42
CA LYS A 10 2.00 -0.83 13.43
C LYS A 10 1.21 -1.10 14.71
N CYS A 11 0.55 -0.06 15.20
CA CYS A 11 -0.34 -0.13 16.36
C CYS A 11 -1.62 0.65 16.05
N LEU A 12 -2.78 0.07 16.38
CA LEU A 12 -4.05 0.76 16.28
C LEU A 12 -4.20 1.72 17.46
N LEU A 13 -4.57 2.97 17.18
CA LEU A 13 -4.82 3.99 18.18
C LEU A 13 -6.32 4.22 18.35
N ASN A 14 -6.75 4.49 19.57
CA ASN A 14 -8.03 5.14 19.79
C ASN A 14 -7.94 6.65 19.49
N LYS A 15 -9.11 7.31 19.48
CA LYS A 15 -9.20 8.75 19.16
C LYS A 15 -8.32 9.61 20.07
N ASP A 16 -8.40 9.42 21.38
CA ASP A 16 -7.67 10.23 22.36
C ASP A 16 -6.14 10.03 22.21
N GLN A 17 -5.69 8.81 21.93
CA GLN A 17 -4.29 8.50 21.66
C GLN A 17 -3.80 9.17 20.38
N PHE A 18 -4.62 9.14 19.32
CA PHE A 18 -4.30 9.80 18.06
C PHE A 18 -4.19 11.32 18.23
N GLU A 19 -5.16 11.94 18.91
CA GLU A 19 -5.14 13.39 19.20
C GLU A 19 -3.94 13.79 20.07
N CYS A 20 -3.62 12.99 21.09
CA CYS A 20 -2.46 13.21 21.96
C CYS A 20 -1.13 13.14 21.18
N LEU A 21 -1.00 12.21 20.24
CA LEU A 21 0.20 12.12 19.39
C LEU A 21 0.27 13.28 18.41
N LEU A 22 -0.86 13.67 17.83
CA LEU A 22 -0.96 14.78 16.88
C LEU A 22 -0.53 16.11 17.52
N ASP A 23 -0.87 16.34 18.80
CA ASP A 23 -0.46 17.52 19.56
C ASP A 23 1.03 17.51 19.94
N LYS A 24 1.58 16.33 20.26
CA LYS A 24 2.94 16.20 20.78
C LYS A 24 4.04 16.14 19.72
N MET A 25 3.70 15.85 18.48
CA MET A 25 4.65 15.59 17.41
C MET A 25 4.42 16.55 16.24
N ASP A 26 5.50 16.93 15.55
CA ASP A 26 5.41 17.81 14.38
C ASP A 26 5.04 17.00 13.13
N PHE A 27 3.75 16.73 12.96
CA PHE A 27 3.24 16.08 11.76
C PHE A 27 2.99 17.09 10.64
N SER A 28 3.42 16.75 9.42
CA SER A 28 3.07 17.51 8.23
C SER A 28 1.55 17.48 7.97
N VAL A 29 1.07 18.46 7.18
CA VAL A 29 -0.33 18.52 6.73
C VAL A 29 -0.79 17.16 6.18
N PRO A 30 -1.92 16.62 6.66
CA PRO A 30 -2.41 15.32 6.23
C PRO A 30 -2.73 15.34 4.73
N LYS A 31 -2.43 14.21 4.07
CA LYS A 31 -2.76 13.98 2.66
C LYS A 31 -3.81 12.89 2.55
N THR A 32 -4.84 13.14 1.74
CA THR A 32 -5.80 12.10 1.38
C THR A 32 -5.14 11.13 0.41
N GLN A 33 -5.29 9.84 0.70
CA GLN A 33 -4.90 8.74 -0.17
C GLN A 33 -6.11 7.83 -0.36
N ILE A 34 -6.34 7.38 -1.59
CA ILE A 34 -7.39 6.40 -1.92
C ILE A 34 -6.68 5.10 -2.31
N ASN A 35 -7.03 3.99 -1.66
CA ASN A 35 -6.44 2.69 -1.97
C ASN A 35 -7.55 1.78 -2.52
N THR A 36 -7.38 1.30 -3.74
CA THR A 36 -8.24 0.27 -4.34
C THR A 36 -7.51 -1.06 -4.29
N TYR A 37 -8.03 -1.98 -3.48
CA TYR A 37 -7.47 -3.33 -3.32
C TYR A 37 -8.09 -4.28 -4.32
N TYR A 38 -7.27 -5.20 -4.83
CA TYR A 38 -7.71 -6.22 -5.78
C TYR A 38 -7.42 -7.59 -5.22
N ASP A 39 -8.32 -8.52 -5.50
CA ASP A 39 -8.14 -9.96 -5.28
C ASP A 39 -8.95 -10.69 -6.35
N THR A 40 -8.78 -12.00 -6.43
CA THR A 40 -9.62 -12.85 -7.28
C THR A 40 -10.97 -13.10 -6.61
N PRO A 41 -12.01 -13.51 -7.35
CA PRO A 41 -13.28 -13.94 -6.75
C PRO A 41 -13.13 -15.09 -5.74
N LEU A 42 -12.00 -15.81 -5.77
CA LEU A 42 -11.69 -16.92 -4.87
C LEU A 42 -10.73 -16.51 -3.74
N ASN A 43 -10.38 -15.23 -3.61
CA ASN A 43 -9.43 -14.70 -2.62
C ASN A 43 -8.05 -15.38 -2.69
N ASP A 44 -7.54 -15.61 -3.90
CA ASP A 44 -6.28 -16.33 -4.09
C ASP A 44 -5.07 -15.57 -3.55
N LEU A 45 -5.09 -14.22 -3.59
CA LEU A 45 -4.01 -13.42 -3.01
C LEU A 45 -4.05 -13.51 -1.50
N GLN A 46 -5.22 -13.28 -0.88
CA GLN A 46 -5.39 -13.43 0.56
C GLN A 46 -4.93 -14.80 1.06
N LYS A 47 -5.31 -15.90 0.38
CA LYS A 47 -4.91 -17.26 0.75
C LYS A 47 -3.39 -17.48 0.72
N ARG A 48 -2.69 -16.74 -0.11
CA ARG A 48 -1.22 -16.75 -0.20
C ARG A 48 -0.56 -15.74 0.75
N HIS A 49 -1.34 -14.98 1.50
CA HIS A 49 -0.89 -13.81 2.26
C HIS A 49 -0.26 -12.73 1.37
N TRP A 50 -0.75 -12.61 0.14
CA TRP A 50 -0.39 -11.57 -0.81
C TRP A 50 -1.45 -10.47 -0.78
N MET A 51 -1.06 -9.27 -1.21
CA MET A 51 -1.96 -8.15 -1.39
C MET A 51 -1.48 -7.36 -2.59
N CYS A 52 -2.39 -6.88 -3.43
CA CYS A 52 -2.08 -5.79 -4.34
C CYS A 52 -3.11 -4.68 -4.27
N ARG A 53 -2.69 -3.47 -4.65
CA ARG A 53 -3.53 -2.29 -4.72
C ARG A 53 -3.06 -1.32 -5.79
N ILE A 54 -3.95 -0.44 -6.19
CA ILE A 54 -3.60 0.85 -6.79
C ILE A 54 -3.89 1.93 -5.74
N ARG A 55 -2.88 2.74 -5.44
CA ARG A 55 -2.97 3.90 -4.54
C ARG A 55 -3.03 5.17 -5.38
N GLU A 56 -3.98 6.06 -5.06
CA GLU A 56 -4.08 7.40 -5.60
C GLU A 56 -3.72 8.45 -4.55
N VAL A 57 -2.80 9.36 -4.90
CA VAL A 57 -2.48 10.57 -4.11
C VAL A 57 -2.29 11.74 -5.07
N ASN A 58 -3.11 12.80 -4.94
CA ASN A 58 -3.06 13.99 -5.80
C ASN A 58 -3.08 13.65 -7.31
N SER A 59 -4.00 12.76 -7.72
CA SER A 59 -4.14 12.28 -9.11
C SER A 59 -2.90 11.57 -9.67
N LYS A 60 -2.02 11.05 -8.81
CA LYS A 60 -0.94 10.15 -9.19
C LYS A 60 -1.26 8.74 -8.72
N TYR A 61 -1.01 7.76 -9.58
CA TYR A 61 -1.32 6.36 -9.32
C TYR A 61 -0.06 5.53 -9.12
N GLU A 62 -0.09 4.66 -8.12
CA GLU A 62 0.99 3.73 -7.82
C GLU A 62 0.40 2.35 -7.57
N PHE A 63 0.84 1.37 -8.33
CA PHE A 63 0.56 -0.02 -8.04
C PHE A 63 1.56 -0.53 -7.01
N THR A 64 1.07 -1.34 -6.06
CA THR A 64 1.88 -2.04 -5.07
C THR A 64 1.46 -3.51 -5.02
N LEU A 65 2.41 -4.44 -5.10
CA LEU A 65 2.24 -5.85 -4.73
C LEU A 65 3.09 -6.13 -3.47
N LYS A 66 2.49 -6.73 -2.44
CA LYS A 66 3.20 -7.25 -1.27
C LYS A 66 3.07 -8.76 -1.19
N THR A 67 4.20 -9.41 -0.94
CA THR A 67 4.27 -10.86 -0.73
C THR A 67 5.09 -11.17 0.54
N PRO A 68 4.89 -12.34 1.18
CA PRO A 68 5.74 -12.77 2.30
C PRO A 68 7.22 -12.83 1.89
N GLY A 69 8.08 -12.12 2.63
CA GLY A 69 9.53 -12.18 2.50
C GLY A 69 10.19 -12.80 3.73
N ASP A 70 11.52 -12.96 3.71
CA ASP A 70 12.28 -13.38 4.88
C ASP A 70 12.47 -12.20 5.84
N GLY A 71 11.79 -12.23 6.99
CA GLY A 71 11.84 -11.16 7.99
C GLY A 71 10.98 -9.92 7.72
N GLY A 72 10.16 -9.91 6.68
CA GLY A 72 9.32 -8.76 6.29
C GLY A 72 8.35 -9.06 5.14
N LEU A 73 7.98 -8.03 4.38
CA LEU A 73 7.21 -8.16 3.14
C LEU A 73 8.07 -7.72 1.95
N ASN A 74 8.12 -8.53 0.89
CA ASN A 74 8.65 -8.05 -0.38
C ASN A 74 7.60 -7.14 -1.02
N GLU A 75 7.96 -5.89 -1.26
CA GLU A 75 7.10 -4.86 -1.85
C GLU A 75 7.61 -4.51 -3.25
N PHE A 76 6.74 -4.65 -4.26
CA PHE A 76 7.01 -4.29 -5.64
C PHE A 76 6.10 -3.12 -6.04
N GLU A 77 6.70 -2.05 -6.58
CA GLU A 77 6.01 -0.81 -6.90
C GLU A 77 6.28 -0.32 -8.32
N CYS A 78 5.23 0.18 -8.96
CA CYS A 78 5.34 0.92 -10.21
C CYS A 78 4.34 2.08 -10.27
N SER A 79 4.77 3.18 -10.88
CA SER A 79 3.89 4.32 -11.15
C SER A 79 3.04 4.03 -12.39
N LEU A 80 1.78 4.44 -12.35
CA LEU A 80 0.85 4.32 -13.47
C LEU A 80 0.41 5.72 -13.91
N GLU A 81 0.15 5.88 -15.21
CA GLU A 81 -0.44 7.11 -15.76
C GLU A 81 -1.94 7.20 -15.44
N GLU A 82 -2.61 6.05 -15.35
CA GLU A 82 -4.05 5.93 -15.13
C GLU A 82 -4.36 4.87 -14.07
N HIS A 83 -5.57 4.93 -13.50
CA HIS A 83 -6.07 3.91 -12.57
C HIS A 83 -6.48 2.64 -13.32
N ASN A 84 -5.50 1.85 -13.78
CA ASN A 84 -5.74 0.65 -14.57
C ASN A 84 -4.92 -0.55 -14.05
N ILE A 85 -5.61 -1.57 -13.51
CA ILE A 85 -4.97 -2.82 -13.03
C ILE A 85 -4.45 -3.71 -14.17
N HIS A 86 -4.90 -3.47 -15.40
CA HIS A 86 -4.46 -4.17 -16.60
C HIS A 86 -3.34 -3.42 -17.34
N ASP A 87 -2.72 -2.41 -16.72
CA ASP A 87 -1.58 -1.72 -17.31
C ASP A 87 -0.45 -2.74 -17.60
N PRO A 88 0.15 -2.74 -18.81
CA PRO A 88 1.23 -3.65 -19.16
C PRO A 88 2.38 -3.66 -18.15
N VAL A 89 2.70 -2.52 -17.53
CA VAL A 89 3.78 -2.44 -16.53
C VAL A 89 3.51 -3.29 -15.28
N ILE A 90 2.24 -3.63 -15.01
CA ILE A 90 1.83 -4.51 -13.91
C ILE A 90 1.94 -5.98 -14.35
N LEU A 91 1.67 -6.28 -15.62
CA LEU A 91 1.71 -7.65 -16.15
C LEU A 91 3.15 -8.17 -16.32
N ASP A 92 4.11 -7.24 -16.42
CA ASP A 92 5.55 -7.53 -16.48
C ASP A 92 6.19 -7.70 -15.07
N LEU A 93 5.40 -7.71 -13.98
CA LEU A 93 5.85 -8.00 -12.61
C LEU A 93 6.02 -9.48 -12.30
#